data_AF-H2C6Y2-F1
#
_entry.id   AF-H2C6Y2-F1
#
_cell.length_a   1.000
_cell.length_b   1.000
_cell.length_c   1.000
_cell.angle_alpha   90.00
_cell.angle_beta   90.00
_cell.angle_gamma   90.00
#
_symmetry.space_group_name_H-M   'P 1'
#
loop_
_entity.id
_entity.type
_entity.pdbx_description
1 polymer ?
#
loop_
_entity_poly.entity_id
_entity_poly.type
_entity_poly.pdbx_seq_one_letter_code
_entity_poly.pdbx_strand_id
1 'polypeptide(L)'
;MDFYPFVLKIDEFCGYTKRWIFRKEYQPAGNYGNYADNRPIQSLINSSILNIDKPPGPTSHEVAYWVKTMFKLDRVGHGGTLEP
;
A
#
# COMPACT_ATOMS: atom_id res chain seq x y z
N MET A 1 10.71 -23.17 8.05
CA MET A 1 11.09 -21.90 7.39
C MET A 1 9.81 -21.13 7.29
N ASP A 2 9.74 -20.00 7.97
CA ASP A 2 8.46 -19.35 8.22
C ASP A 2 8.29 -18.17 7.26
N PHE A 3 7.04 -17.87 6.90
CA PHE A 3 6.76 -16.67 6.13
C PHE A 3 7.29 -15.45 6.87
N TYR A 4 7.66 -14.44 6.10
CA TYR A 4 7.91 -13.13 6.68
C TYR A 4 6.69 -12.72 7.53
N PRO A 5 6.86 -12.31 8.80
CA PRO A 5 5.75 -12.18 9.75
C PRO A 5 4.60 -11.28 9.28
N PHE A 6 4.88 -10.29 8.45
CA PHE A 6 3.86 -9.43 7.85
C PHE A 6 2.82 -10.19 7.03
N VAL A 7 3.20 -11.26 6.33
CA VAL A 7 2.27 -12.08 5.54
C VAL A 7 1.29 -12.79 6.48
N LEU A 8 1.79 -13.32 7.59
CA LEU A 8 0.94 -14.00 8.59
C LEU A 8 -0.04 -13.03 9.26
N LYS A 9 0.38 -11.78 9.50
CA LYS A 9 -0.52 -10.71 9.99
C LYS A 9 -1.62 -10.39 8.98
N ILE A 10 -1.32 -10.39 7.68
CA ILE A 10 -2.33 -10.21 6.64
C ILE A 10 -3.31 -11.38 6.63
N ASP A 11 -2.81 -12.61 6.72
CA ASP A 11 -3.67 -13.80 6.76
C ASP A 11 -4.63 -13.76 7.96
N GLU A 12 -4.12 -13.40 9.14
CA GLU A 12 -4.94 -13.21 10.35
C GLU A 12 -6.00 -12.13 10.14
N PHE A 13 -5.60 -10.95 9.65
CA PHE A 13 -6.50 -9.83 9.40
C PHE A 13 -7.61 -10.19 8.39
N CYS A 14 -7.27 -10.94 7.34
CA CYS A 14 -8.19 -11.36 6.29
C CYS A 14 -8.99 -12.63 6.66
N GLY A 15 -8.74 -13.25 7.81
CA GLY A 15 -9.33 -14.54 8.17
C GLY A 15 -8.96 -15.67 7.21
N TYR A 16 -7.77 -15.62 6.61
CA TYR A 16 -7.28 -16.64 5.69
C TYR A 16 -6.83 -17.89 6.46
N THR A 17 -7.51 -19.01 6.23
CA THR A 17 -7.32 -20.26 7.01
C THR A 17 -6.56 -21.34 6.26
N LYS A 18 -6.29 -21.15 4.96
CA LYS A 18 -5.63 -22.17 4.16
C LYS A 18 -4.13 -22.16 4.43
N ARG A 19 -3.52 -23.34 4.40
CA ARG A 19 -2.07 -23.46 4.51
C ARG A 19 -1.42 -23.08 3.19
N TRP A 20 -0.40 -22.25 3.27
CA TRP A 20 0.48 -22.00 2.14
C TRP A 20 1.29 -23.25 1.77
N ILE A 21 1.55 -23.41 0.47
CA ILE A 21 2.38 -24.49 -0.07
C ILE A 21 3.69 -23.88 -0.58
N PHE A 22 4.80 -24.22 0.06
CA PHE A 22 6.13 -23.80 -0.38
C PHE A 22 6.59 -24.67 -1.56
N ARG A 23 6.75 -24.06 -2.73
CA ARG A 23 7.27 -24.74 -3.93
C ARG A 23 8.80 -24.70 -4.04
N LYS A 24 9.42 -23.65 -3.52
CA LYS A 24 10.87 -23.42 -3.59
C LYS A 24 11.30 -22.55 -2.42
N GLU A 25 12.49 -22.80 -1.91
CA GLU A 25 13.11 -21.94 -0.90
C GLU A 25 13.41 -20.55 -1.49
N TYR A 26 13.14 -19.53 -0.68
CA TYR A 26 13.50 -18.16 -1.02
C TYR A 26 15.02 -18.00 -0.91
N GLN A 27 15.65 -17.61 -2.01
CA GLN A 27 17.05 -17.22 -2.05
C GLN A 27 17.12 -15.76 -2.51
N PRO A 28 17.44 -14.82 -1.61
CA PRO A 28 17.59 -13.42 -2.01
C PRO A 28 18.76 -13.29 -2.98
N ALA A 29 18.56 -12.55 -4.08
CA ALA A 29 19.64 -12.23 -5.02
C ALA A 29 20.66 -11.22 -4.46
N GLY A 30 20.44 -10.73 -3.24
CA GLY A 30 21.22 -9.70 -2.55
C GLY A 30 20.31 -8.85 -1.65
N ASN A 31 20.82 -7.70 -1.21
CA ASN A 31 20.09 -6.76 -0.37
C ASN A 31 19.31 -5.76 -1.22
N TYR A 32 18.25 -6.24 -1.88
CA TYR A 32 17.42 -5.43 -2.77
C TYR A 32 15.99 -5.30 -2.25
N GLY A 33 15.41 -4.10 -2.43
CA GLY A 33 14.04 -3.81 -2.04
C GLY A 33 13.87 -3.68 -0.52
N ASN A 34 12.62 -3.51 -0.10
CA ASN A 34 12.22 -3.42 1.30
C ASN A 34 10.92 -4.20 1.50
N TYR A 35 10.78 -4.85 2.66
CA TYR A 35 9.49 -5.41 3.07
C TYR A 35 8.43 -4.31 3.15
N ALA A 36 7.18 -4.67 2.88
CA ALA A 36 6.09 -3.70 2.73
C ALA A 36 5.85 -2.84 3.99
N ASP A 37 5.98 -3.43 5.17
CA ASP A 37 5.87 -2.81 6.49
C ASP A 37 7.20 -2.25 7.02
N ASN A 38 8.28 -2.33 6.25
CA ASN A 38 9.59 -1.76 6.60
C ASN A 38 10.18 -0.93 5.44
N ARG A 39 9.33 -0.24 4.68
CA ARG A 39 9.78 0.69 3.63
C ARG A 39 10.27 2.00 4.25
N PRO A 40 11.37 2.58 3.75
CA PRO A 40 11.72 3.96 4.08
C PRO A 40 10.56 4.89 3.74
N ILE A 41 10.34 5.91 4.57
CA ILE A 41 9.17 6.81 4.48
C ILE A 41 8.98 7.41 3.08
N GLN A 42 10.07 7.79 2.42
CA GLN A 42 10.00 8.35 1.06
C GLN A 42 9.46 7.34 0.04
N SER A 43 9.89 6.07 0.14
CA SER A 43 9.40 5.00 -0.71
C SER A 43 7.95 4.65 -0.38
N LEU A 44 7.57 4.71 0.90
CA LEU A 44 6.19 4.47 1.35
C LEU A 44 5.25 5.52 0.73
N ILE A 45 5.56 6.80 0.88
CA ILE A 45 4.76 7.91 0.32
C ILE A 45 4.58 7.73 -1.20
N ASN A 46 5.67 7.46 -1.92
CA ASN A 46 5.66 7.32 -3.38
C ASN A 46 4.93 6.07 -3.90
N SER A 47 4.62 5.09 -3.05
CA SER A 47 4.02 3.81 -3.45
C SER A 47 2.83 3.39 -2.57
N SER A 48 2.21 4.33 -1.88
CA SER A 48 1.10 4.09 -0.95
C SER A 48 -0.26 4.19 -1.61
N ILE A 49 -1.25 3.57 -0.94
CA ILE A 49 -2.68 3.79 -1.17
C ILE A 49 -3.19 4.53 0.07
N LEU A 50 -3.92 5.63 -0.14
CA LEU A 50 -4.55 6.37 0.93
C LEU A 50 -6.05 6.11 0.91
N ASN A 51 -6.58 5.60 2.03
CA ASN A 51 -8.02 5.50 2.25
C ASN A 51 -8.51 6.85 2.79
N ILE A 52 -9.01 7.70 1.90
CA ILE A 52 -9.41 9.07 2.23
C ILE A 52 -10.92 9.11 2.45
N ASP A 53 -11.32 9.59 3.62
CA ASP A 53 -12.70 10.00 3.87
C ASP A 53 -12.91 11.36 3.19
N LYS A 54 -13.49 11.34 1.97
CA LYS A 54 -13.67 12.53 1.15
C LYS A 54 -14.75 13.43 1.78
N PRO A 55 -14.46 14.70 2.11
CA PRO A 55 -15.49 15.60 2.64
C PRO A 55 -16.53 15.96 1.55
N PRO A 56 -17.74 16.37 1.95
CA PRO A 56 -18.72 16.97 1.04
C PRO A 56 -18.23 18.34 0.55
N GLY A 57 -18.50 18.68 -0.72
CA GLY A 57 -18.13 19.95 -1.35
C GLY A 57 -17.13 19.82 -2.50
N PRO A 58 -15.87 19.37 -2.26
CA PRO A 58 -14.89 19.25 -3.34
C PRO A 58 -15.15 18.02 -4.21
N THR A 59 -14.71 18.06 -5.45
CA THR A 59 -14.66 16.90 -6.35
C THR A 59 -13.57 15.90 -5.94
N SER A 60 -13.68 14.64 -6.36
CA SER A 60 -12.59 13.65 -6.18
C SER A 60 -11.26 14.09 -6.82
N HIS A 61 -11.31 14.84 -7.93
CA HIS A 61 -10.10 15.37 -8.60
C HIS A 61 -9.40 16.43 -7.74
N GLU A 62 -10.15 17.32 -7.11
CA GLU A 62 -9.60 18.34 -6.20
C GLU A 62 -8.95 17.70 -4.98
N VAL A 63 -9.62 16.73 -4.34
CA VAL A 63 -9.06 16.01 -3.19
C VAL A 63 -7.78 15.27 -3.58
N ALA A 64 -7.76 14.59 -4.73
CA ALA A 64 -6.54 13.96 -5.23
C ALA A 64 -5.42 14.98 -5.50
N TYR A 65 -5.75 16.14 -6.07
CA TYR A 65 -4.79 17.22 -6.33
C TYR A 65 -4.21 17.81 -5.04
N TRP A 66 -5.01 17.94 -3.97
CA TRP A 66 -4.51 18.38 -2.66
C TRP A 66 -3.52 17.39 -2.07
N VAL A 67 -3.80 16.07 -2.14
CA VAL A 67 -2.86 15.02 -1.73
C VAL A 67 -1.56 15.14 -2.53
N LYS A 68 -1.65 15.28 -3.86
CA LYS A 68 -0.48 15.45 -4.73
C LYS A 68 0.38 16.63 -4.28
N THR A 69 -0.24 17.77 -4.01
CA THR A 69 0.45 19.02 -3.65
C THR A 69 1.07 18.94 -2.25
N MET A 70 0.31 18.41 -1.28
CA MET A 70 0.75 18.28 0.11
C MET A 70 2.00 17.40 0.25
N PHE A 71 2.05 16.29 -0.50
CA PHE A 71 3.18 15.37 -0.47
C PHE A 71 4.21 15.61 -1.59
N LYS A 72 4.03 16.67 -2.40
CA LYS A 72 4.90 17.03 -3.53
C LYS A 72 5.12 15.86 -4.50
N LEU A 73 4.05 15.16 -4.85
CA LEU A 73 4.07 13.96 -5.70
C LEU A 73 4.04 14.33 -7.18
N ASP A 74 4.75 13.56 -8.00
CA ASP A 74 4.70 13.72 -9.46
C ASP A 74 3.35 13.26 -10.05
N ARG A 75 2.76 12.22 -9.46
CA ARG A 75 1.52 11.58 -9.93
C ARG A 75 0.63 11.15 -8.77
N VAL A 76 -0.68 11.21 -8.99
CA VAL A 76 -1.72 10.73 -8.09
C VAL A 76 -2.90 10.25 -8.94
N GLY A 77 -3.70 9.33 -8.41
CA GLY A 77 -4.99 8.92 -8.98
C GLY A 77 -5.98 8.61 -7.88
N HIS A 78 -7.28 8.61 -8.22
CA HIS A 78 -8.35 8.16 -7.32
C HIS A 78 -9.05 6.93 -7.91
N GLY A 79 -9.57 6.03 -7.06
CA GLY A 79 -10.14 4.75 -7.47
C GLY A 79 -11.54 4.82 -8.09
N GLY A 80 -12.18 5.99 -8.05
CA GLY A 80 -13.51 6.25 -8.59
C GLY A 80 -13.96 7.66 -8.22
N THR A 81 -14.86 8.24 -9.01
CA THR A 81 -15.42 9.57 -8.72
C THR A 81 -16.57 9.42 -7.73
N LEU A 82 -16.51 10.17 -6.65
CA LEU A 82 -17.63 10.39 -5.75
C LEU A 82 -18.21 11.77 -6.06
N GLU A 83 -19.54 11.88 -5.98
CA GLU A 83 -20.20 13.16 -6.15
C GLU A 83 -19.71 14.18 -5.10
N PRO A 84 -19.69 15.48 -5.46
CA PRO A 84 -19.30 16.56 -4.55
C PRO A 84 -20.02 16.52 -3.21
#